data_AF-A0A833SG71-F1
#
_entry.id   AF-A0A833SG71-F1
#
_cell.length_a   1.000
_cell.length_b   1.000
_cell.length_c   1.000
_cell.angle_alpha   90.00
_cell.angle_beta   90.00
_cell.angle_gamma   90.00
#
_symmetry.space_group_name_H-M   'P 1'
#
loop_
_entity.id
_entity.type
_entity.pdbx_description
1 polymer ?
#
loop_
_entity_poly.entity_id
_entity_poly.type
_entity_poly.pdbx_seq_one_letter_code
_entity_poly.pdbx_strand_id
1 'polypeptide(L)'
;MQKWVPPYQGYNNSVDPQISNVFTFAFRFGHLEVPPTVSRLDENYQPWGPEAELPLHTLFFNTWRIIKDGGIDPLVRGLLAKKSKLMNQDKMLTSELRNKLFQPTHKIHGFDLAAINLQRCRDHGMPGYNSWRGFCGLSQPKTLKGLQAVLKNEILAKKLLDLYKTPDNIDIWIGGNAEPMVDRGRVGPLLACLLGRQFQQIRDGDRFWWENPGVFTEKQRDSLQKVSFSRLVCDNTHITKVPLHAFQANNYPHDFVDCSAVDKLDLSPWASREN
;
A
#
# COMPACT_ATOMS: atom_id res chain seq x y z
N MET A 1 -7.24 7.20 11.16
CA MET A 1 -7.93 7.56 9.91
C MET A 1 -9.00 8.63 10.13
N GLN A 2 -9.95 8.47 11.07
CA GLN A 2 -11.03 9.45 11.31
C GLN A 2 -10.61 10.92 11.45
N LYS A 3 -9.42 11.21 12.03
CA LYS A 3 -8.89 12.57 12.11
C LYS A 3 -8.71 13.24 10.74
N TRP A 4 -8.31 12.49 9.72
CA TRP A 4 -7.95 13.04 8.41
C TRP A 4 -8.99 12.72 7.32
N VAL A 5 -9.72 11.62 7.47
CA VAL A 5 -10.80 11.19 6.57
C VAL A 5 -12.06 11.01 7.42
N PRO A 6 -12.85 12.08 7.64
CA PRO A 6 -14.13 12.00 8.36
C PRO A 6 -15.20 11.30 7.50
N PRO A 7 -16.37 10.95 8.05
CA PRO A 7 -17.50 10.45 7.25
C PRO A 7 -17.82 11.38 6.08
N TYR A 8 -18.14 10.81 4.92
CA TYR A 8 -18.42 11.57 3.69
C TYR A 8 -19.65 12.48 3.88
N GLN A 9 -19.56 13.72 3.41
CA GLN A 9 -20.63 14.74 3.54
C GLN A 9 -21.17 15.22 2.18
N GLY A 10 -20.78 14.56 1.09
CA GLY A 10 -21.12 14.96 -0.28
C GLY A 10 -19.95 15.61 -1.03
N TYR A 11 -20.14 15.77 -2.34
CA TYR A 11 -19.17 16.39 -3.23
C TYR A 11 -19.01 17.89 -2.92
N ASN A 12 -17.76 18.33 -2.84
CA ASN A 12 -17.38 19.73 -2.68
C ASN A 12 -16.52 20.19 -3.86
N ASN A 13 -17.10 21.02 -4.73
CA ASN A 13 -16.44 21.52 -5.93
C ASN A 13 -15.27 22.49 -5.68
N SER A 14 -15.10 22.96 -4.44
CA SER A 14 -14.01 23.86 -4.05
C SER A 14 -12.77 23.11 -3.56
N VAL A 15 -12.85 21.77 -3.45
CA VAL A 15 -11.72 20.91 -3.11
C VAL A 15 -10.90 20.65 -4.37
N ASP A 16 -9.58 20.81 -4.27
CA ASP A 16 -8.64 20.41 -5.33
C ASP A 16 -8.42 18.88 -5.29
N PRO A 17 -8.84 18.12 -6.32
CA PRO A 17 -8.67 16.67 -6.35
C PRO A 17 -7.30 16.25 -6.90
N GLN A 18 -6.41 17.18 -7.27
CA GLN A 18 -5.11 16.84 -7.83
C GLN A 18 -4.24 16.09 -6.81
N ILE A 19 -3.50 15.11 -7.31
CA ILE A 19 -2.50 14.41 -6.51
C ILE A 19 -1.29 15.33 -6.31
N SER A 20 -1.01 15.67 -5.07
CA SER A 20 0.15 16.47 -4.72
C SER A 20 1.47 15.74 -4.98
N ASN A 21 2.52 16.49 -5.31
CA ASN A 21 3.84 15.93 -5.59
C ASN A 21 4.37 15.10 -4.40
N VAL A 22 4.22 15.59 -3.16
CA VAL A 22 4.65 14.89 -1.94
C VAL A 22 3.94 13.55 -1.72
N PHE A 23 2.67 13.43 -2.13
CA PHE A 23 1.93 12.18 -2.00
C PHE A 23 2.58 11.05 -2.81
N THR A 24 3.17 11.38 -3.97
CA THR A 24 3.90 10.40 -4.80
C THR A 24 5.13 9.81 -4.11
N PHE A 25 5.62 10.42 -3.03
CA PHE A 25 6.69 9.91 -2.16
C PHE A 25 6.14 9.31 -0.87
N ALA A 26 5.14 9.94 -0.26
CA ALA A 26 4.50 9.45 0.95
C ALA A 26 3.90 8.04 0.72
N PHE A 27 3.26 7.80 -0.42
CA PHE A 27 2.67 6.50 -0.75
C PHE A 27 3.72 5.42 -1.10
N ARG A 28 5.00 5.78 -1.21
CA ARG A 28 6.08 4.80 -1.35
C ARG A 28 6.45 4.12 -0.04
N PHE A 29 5.67 4.30 1.04
CA PHE A 29 5.80 3.50 2.27
C PHE A 29 5.63 2.00 1.97
N GLY A 30 4.78 1.65 1.00
CA GLY A 30 4.54 0.26 0.60
C GLY A 30 5.79 -0.47 0.10
N HIS A 31 6.83 0.23 -0.35
CA HIS A 31 8.11 -0.39 -0.68
C HIS A 31 8.71 -1.15 0.53
N LEU A 32 8.47 -0.68 1.76
CA LEU A 32 8.98 -1.30 2.98
C LEU A 32 8.14 -2.51 3.43
N GLU A 33 7.00 -2.74 2.77
CA GLU A 33 6.07 -3.84 3.03
C GLU A 33 6.24 -5.02 2.06
N VAL A 34 7.12 -4.87 1.07
CA VAL A 34 7.41 -5.92 0.09
C VAL A 34 8.32 -7.00 0.70
N PRO A 35 7.89 -8.27 0.79
CA PRO A 35 8.73 -9.37 1.26
C PRO A 35 9.78 -9.79 0.21
N PRO A 36 10.82 -10.54 0.60
CA PRO A 36 11.87 -10.97 -0.33
C PRO A 36 11.44 -12.09 -1.29
N THR A 37 10.32 -12.75 -1.03
CA THR A 37 9.88 -13.92 -1.81
C THR A 37 8.41 -13.80 -2.18
N VAL A 38 8.04 -14.49 -3.26
CA VAL A 38 6.66 -14.70 -3.68
C VAL A 38 6.42 -16.19 -3.73
N SER A 39 5.36 -16.65 -3.09
CA SER A 39 4.97 -18.07 -3.11
C SER A 39 3.79 -18.31 -4.04
N ARG A 40 3.77 -19.50 -4.62
CA ARG A 40 2.63 -20.06 -5.34
C ARG A 40 2.11 -21.29 -4.62
N LEU A 41 0.78 -21.37 -4.53
CA LEU A 41 0.12 -22.43 -3.78
C LEU A 41 -0.85 -23.20 -4.68
N ASP A 42 -0.92 -24.51 -4.48
CA ASP A 42 -1.88 -25.39 -5.15
C ASP A 42 -3.30 -25.21 -4.59
N GLU A 43 -4.25 -26.00 -5.09
CA GLU A 43 -5.66 -25.99 -4.68
C GLU A 43 -5.90 -26.26 -3.19
N ASN A 44 -4.94 -26.90 -2.51
CA ASN A 44 -4.99 -27.21 -1.08
C ASN A 44 -4.18 -26.21 -0.24
N TYR A 45 -3.81 -25.08 -0.84
CA TYR A 45 -2.96 -24.05 -0.24
C TYR A 45 -1.57 -24.57 0.19
N GLN A 46 -1.08 -25.64 -0.44
CA GLN A 46 0.26 -26.21 -0.25
C GLN A 46 1.24 -25.70 -1.32
N PRO A 47 2.56 -25.82 -1.11
CA PRO A 47 3.55 -25.39 -2.11
C PRO A 47 3.29 -25.96 -3.51
N TRP A 48 3.15 -25.09 -4.50
CA TRP A 48 2.94 -25.49 -5.90
C TRP A 48 4.26 -25.95 -6.54
N GLY A 49 4.47 -27.26 -6.61
CA GLY A 49 5.63 -27.85 -7.27
C GLY A 49 6.99 -27.58 -6.57
N PRO A 50 8.11 -27.94 -7.22
CA PRO A 50 9.44 -27.87 -6.62
C PRO A 50 9.97 -26.44 -6.44
N GLU A 51 9.50 -25.49 -7.24
CA GLU A 51 9.88 -24.07 -7.21
C GLU A 51 8.69 -23.19 -6.76
N ALA A 52 8.04 -23.59 -5.67
CA ALA A 52 6.86 -22.90 -5.16
C ALA A 52 7.16 -21.49 -4.62
N GLU A 53 8.35 -21.29 -4.05
CA GLU A 53 8.78 -20.01 -3.48
C GLU A 53 9.95 -19.44 -4.29
N LEU A 54 9.76 -18.24 -4.85
CA LEU A 54 10.70 -17.60 -5.76
C LEU A 54 11.24 -16.31 -5.13
N PRO A 55 12.55 -16.04 -5.25
CA PRO A 55 13.12 -14.73 -4.91
C PRO A 55 12.49 -13.64 -5.78
N LEU A 56 12.09 -12.53 -5.16
CA LEU A 56 11.36 -11.45 -5.82
C LEU A 56 12.09 -10.88 -7.04
N HIS A 57 13.42 -10.74 -6.99
CA HIS A 57 14.17 -10.17 -8.12
C HIS A 57 14.00 -10.95 -9.42
N THR A 58 13.71 -12.25 -9.36
CA THR A 58 13.45 -13.09 -10.54
C THR A 58 12.11 -12.80 -11.22
N LEU A 59 11.25 -11.99 -10.58
CA LEU A 59 9.87 -11.75 -10.98
C LEU A 59 9.64 -10.34 -11.56
N PHE A 60 10.62 -9.44 -11.51
CA PHE A 60 10.51 -8.15 -12.18
C PHE A 60 10.37 -8.35 -13.70
N PHE A 61 9.30 -7.82 -14.28
CA PHE A 61 8.96 -7.98 -15.70
C PHE A 61 8.83 -9.45 -16.18
N ASN A 62 8.61 -10.39 -15.27
CA ASN A 62 8.48 -11.81 -15.58
C ASN A 62 7.03 -12.19 -15.85
N THR A 63 6.60 -12.14 -17.11
CA THR A 63 5.26 -12.59 -17.53
C THR A 63 5.22 -14.08 -17.87
N TRP A 64 6.36 -14.69 -18.20
CA TRP A 64 6.39 -16.09 -18.64
C TRP A 64 6.01 -17.05 -17.52
N ARG A 65 6.34 -16.75 -16.24
CA ARG A 65 5.89 -17.54 -15.09
C ARG A 65 4.37 -17.57 -14.94
N ILE A 66 3.65 -16.53 -15.40
CA ILE A 66 2.18 -16.57 -15.40
C ILE A 66 1.68 -17.49 -16.51
N ILE A 67 2.12 -17.25 -17.75
CA ILE A 67 1.56 -17.93 -18.92
C ILE A 67 1.98 -19.41 -19.01
N LYS A 68 3.22 -19.72 -18.61
CA LYS A 68 3.81 -21.06 -18.80
C LYS A 68 3.89 -21.88 -17.53
N ASP A 69 3.57 -21.32 -16.37
CA ASP A 69 3.85 -21.94 -15.07
C ASP A 69 2.64 -21.81 -14.11
N GLY A 70 1.44 -22.13 -14.60
CA GLY A 70 0.26 -22.35 -13.76
C GLY A 70 -0.78 -21.24 -13.69
N GLY A 71 -0.68 -20.20 -14.52
CA GLY A 71 -1.67 -19.10 -14.54
C GLY A 71 -1.59 -18.21 -13.30
N ILE A 72 -2.71 -17.56 -12.95
CA ILE A 72 -2.77 -16.62 -11.83
C ILE A 72 -3.23 -17.26 -10.52
N ASP A 73 -4.01 -18.35 -10.55
CA ASP A 73 -4.62 -18.94 -9.36
C ASP A 73 -3.58 -19.27 -8.26
N PRO A 74 -2.41 -19.89 -8.57
CA PRO A 74 -1.41 -20.16 -7.54
C PRO A 74 -0.83 -18.89 -6.91
N LEU A 75 -0.70 -17.80 -7.68
CA LEU A 75 -0.22 -16.50 -7.19
C LEU A 75 -1.28 -15.82 -6.32
N VAL A 76 -2.55 -15.86 -6.72
CA VAL A 76 -3.67 -15.30 -5.96
C VAL A 76 -3.83 -16.03 -4.62
N ARG A 77 -3.71 -17.37 -4.58
CA ARG A 77 -3.66 -18.10 -3.29
C ARG A 77 -2.49 -17.65 -2.42
N GLY A 78 -1.33 -17.42 -3.03
CA GLY A 78 -0.16 -16.82 -2.36
C GLY A 78 -0.49 -15.47 -1.72
N LEU A 79 -1.16 -14.57 -2.44
CA LEU A 79 -1.59 -13.25 -1.92
C LEU A 79 -2.56 -13.37 -0.73
N LEU A 80 -3.46 -14.36 -0.75
CA LEU A 80 -4.45 -14.55 0.32
C LEU A 80 -3.87 -15.20 1.59
N ALA A 81 -2.87 -16.08 1.45
CA ALA A 81 -2.35 -16.89 2.56
C ALA A 81 -0.96 -16.47 3.06
N LYS A 82 -0.20 -15.69 2.29
CA LYS A 82 1.11 -15.17 2.71
C LYS A 82 0.97 -13.77 3.30
N LYS A 83 1.99 -13.36 4.04
CA LYS A 83 2.00 -12.09 4.79
C LYS A 83 2.84 -11.06 4.05
N SER A 84 2.40 -9.80 4.11
CA SER A 84 3.28 -8.67 3.77
C SER A 84 4.43 -8.57 4.79
N LYS A 85 5.53 -7.96 4.38
CA LYS A 85 6.61 -7.62 5.30
C LYS A 85 6.14 -6.47 6.20
N LEU A 86 6.48 -6.51 7.49
CA LEU A 86 6.24 -5.37 8.38
C LEU A 86 7.37 -4.33 8.22
N MET A 87 7.02 -3.04 8.12
CA MET A 87 8.03 -1.99 8.23
C MET A 87 8.66 -2.07 9.62
N ASN A 88 10.00 -2.06 9.66
CA ASN A 88 10.79 -2.13 10.87
C ASN A 88 11.98 -1.17 10.71
N GLN A 89 12.25 -0.36 11.73
CA GLN A 89 13.30 0.65 11.72
C GLN A 89 14.71 0.08 11.46
N ASP A 90 14.96 -1.17 11.87
CA ASP A 90 16.24 -1.86 11.68
C ASP A 90 16.28 -2.73 10.40
N LYS A 91 15.12 -2.97 9.78
CA LYS A 91 14.95 -3.84 8.61
C LYS A 91 14.01 -3.19 7.60
N MET A 92 14.37 -2.01 7.11
CA MET A 92 13.50 -1.18 6.27
C MET A 92 13.18 -1.85 4.92
N LEU A 93 14.13 -1.91 3.99
CA LEU A 93 13.91 -2.41 2.62
C LEU A 93 14.65 -3.73 2.38
N THR A 94 13.96 -4.72 1.79
CA THR A 94 14.56 -6.00 1.40
C THR A 94 15.68 -5.81 0.37
N SER A 95 16.72 -6.64 0.44
CA SER A 95 17.84 -6.64 -0.53
C SER A 95 17.38 -6.92 -1.97
N GLU A 96 16.23 -7.56 -2.15
CA GLU A 96 15.65 -7.82 -3.46
C GLU A 96 15.27 -6.52 -4.20
N LEU A 97 14.88 -5.47 -3.46
CA LEU A 97 14.60 -4.14 -4.00
C LEU A 97 15.77 -3.17 -3.83
N ARG A 98 16.59 -3.35 -2.80
CA ARG A 98 17.71 -2.45 -2.49
C ARG A 98 18.99 -2.76 -3.27
N ASN A 99 19.19 -3.99 -3.72
CA ASN A 99 20.43 -4.39 -4.42
C ASN A 99 20.18 -5.10 -5.74
N LYS A 100 18.96 -5.59 -6.01
CA LYS A 100 18.65 -6.47 -7.15
C LYS A 100 17.48 -5.97 -7.99
N LEU A 101 17.09 -4.70 -7.85
CA LEU A 101 16.02 -4.14 -8.66
C LEU A 101 16.44 -4.16 -10.14
N PHE A 102 15.50 -4.54 -11.01
CA PHE A 102 15.64 -4.44 -12.46
C PHE A 102 15.03 -3.14 -12.99
N GLN A 103 15.65 -2.55 -14.01
CA GLN A 103 15.18 -1.35 -14.71
C GLN A 103 15.09 -1.64 -16.22
N PRO A 104 13.95 -1.38 -16.91
CA PRO A 104 13.73 -1.77 -18.30
C PRO A 104 14.79 -1.33 -19.32
N THR A 105 15.35 -0.13 -19.15
CA THR A 105 16.37 0.44 -20.04
C THR A 105 17.78 -0.11 -19.78
N HIS A 106 17.94 -0.95 -18.76
CA HIS A 106 19.20 -1.54 -18.33
C HIS A 106 19.12 -3.06 -18.32
N LYS A 107 20.28 -3.72 -18.32
CA LYS A 107 20.37 -5.19 -18.48
C LYS A 107 20.59 -5.95 -17.16
N ILE A 108 20.77 -5.24 -16.05
CA ILE A 108 21.22 -5.84 -14.78
C ILE A 108 20.12 -5.81 -13.70
N HIS A 109 20.12 -6.83 -12.85
CA HIS A 109 19.43 -6.84 -11.57
C HIS A 109 20.39 -6.29 -10.50
N GLY A 110 20.50 -4.97 -10.42
CA GLY A 110 21.56 -4.31 -9.64
C GLY A 110 21.22 -2.92 -9.11
N PHE A 111 20.00 -2.45 -9.29
CA PHE A 111 19.59 -1.13 -8.84
C PHE A 111 19.11 -1.13 -7.38
N ASP A 112 19.17 0.05 -6.76
CA ASP A 112 18.69 0.30 -5.40
C ASP A 112 17.44 1.19 -5.41
N LEU A 113 16.27 0.61 -5.11
CA LEU A 113 15.01 1.35 -5.05
C LEU A 113 14.98 2.41 -3.94
N ALA A 114 15.63 2.17 -2.80
CA ALA A 114 15.71 3.16 -1.73
C ALA A 114 16.54 4.38 -2.18
N ALA A 115 17.71 4.14 -2.78
CA ALA A 115 18.53 5.22 -3.32
C ALA A 115 17.81 6.00 -4.43
N ILE A 116 17.10 5.30 -5.32
CA ILE A 116 16.25 5.93 -6.35
C ILE A 116 15.15 6.79 -5.72
N ASN A 117 14.50 6.34 -4.65
CA ASN A 117 13.47 7.15 -3.97
C ASN A 117 14.05 8.43 -3.37
N LEU A 118 15.20 8.34 -2.70
CA LEU A 118 15.90 9.50 -2.14
C LEU A 118 16.32 10.48 -3.23
N GLN A 119 16.93 9.98 -4.30
CA GLN A 119 17.34 10.81 -5.41
C GLN A 119 16.13 11.47 -6.11
N ARG A 120 15.01 10.74 -6.23
CA ARG A 120 13.79 11.27 -6.82
C ARG A 120 13.11 12.33 -5.94
N CYS A 121 13.22 12.24 -4.62
CA CYS A 121 12.77 13.32 -3.73
C CYS A 121 13.46 14.64 -4.07
N ARG A 122 14.78 14.58 -4.29
CA ARG A 122 15.61 15.76 -4.60
C ARG A 122 15.32 16.30 -6.00
N ASP A 123 15.20 15.40 -6.97
CA ASP A 123 14.80 15.72 -8.35
C ASP A 123 13.47 16.49 -8.39
N HIS A 124 12.49 16.07 -7.60
CA HIS A 124 11.19 16.73 -7.51
C HIS A 124 11.18 18.00 -6.65
N GLY A 125 12.33 18.46 -6.15
CA GLY A 125 12.43 19.66 -5.33
C GLY A 125 11.68 19.55 -3.98
N MET A 126 11.64 18.35 -3.39
CA MET A 126 10.89 18.13 -2.16
C MET A 126 11.48 18.93 -0.98
N PRO A 127 10.62 19.66 -0.23
CA PRO A 127 11.00 20.18 1.08
C PRO A 127 11.43 19.04 2.01
N GLY A 128 12.31 19.38 2.96
CA GLY A 128 12.83 18.43 3.93
C GLY A 128 11.79 17.99 4.98
N TYR A 129 12.17 16.97 5.75
CA TYR A 129 11.33 16.33 6.76
C TYR A 129 10.63 17.32 7.71
N ASN A 130 11.35 18.30 8.27
CA ASN A 130 10.77 19.25 9.22
C ASN A 130 9.77 20.23 8.59
N SER A 131 9.93 20.60 7.32
CA SER A 131 8.93 21.41 6.61
C SER A 131 7.59 20.67 6.54
N TRP A 132 7.62 19.38 6.24
CA TRP A 132 6.42 18.54 6.22
C TRP A 132 5.85 18.25 7.61
N ARG A 133 6.71 18.10 8.63
CA ARG A 133 6.28 18.07 10.03
C ARG A 133 5.51 19.34 10.39
N GLY A 134 6.04 20.51 10.03
CA GLY A 134 5.38 21.80 10.22
C GLY A 134 4.04 21.90 9.50
N PHE A 135 3.98 21.50 8.22
CA PHE A 135 2.74 21.44 7.44
C PHE A 135 1.64 20.60 8.12
N CYS A 136 2.04 19.52 8.80
CA CYS A 136 1.14 18.64 9.53
C CYS A 136 0.92 19.04 11.00
N GLY A 137 1.45 20.18 11.46
CA GLY A 137 1.30 20.66 12.84
C GLY A 137 2.03 19.79 13.87
N LEU A 138 3.10 19.10 13.47
CA LEU A 138 3.90 18.23 14.33
C LEU A 138 5.18 18.95 14.80
N SER A 139 5.79 18.49 15.90
CA SER A 139 7.03 19.08 16.41
C SER A 139 8.18 18.97 15.41
N GLN A 140 9.05 19.98 15.35
CA GLN A 140 10.17 20.04 14.39
C GLN A 140 11.49 19.87 15.15
N PRO A 141 11.99 18.63 15.33
CA PRO A 141 13.23 18.40 16.07
C PRO A 141 14.42 19.12 15.41
N LYS A 142 15.24 19.82 16.21
CA LYS A 142 16.46 20.50 15.74
C LYS A 142 17.75 19.86 16.27
N THR A 143 17.64 18.95 17.23
CA THR A 143 18.77 18.32 17.91
C THR A 143 18.65 16.81 17.86
N LEU A 144 19.75 16.10 18.17
CA LEU A 144 19.75 14.64 18.30
C LEU A 144 18.68 14.17 19.29
N LYS A 145 18.66 14.71 20.52
CA LYS A 145 17.66 14.36 21.53
C LYS A 145 16.23 14.58 21.05
N GLY A 146 15.98 15.68 20.33
CA GLY A 146 14.67 15.94 19.73
C GLY A 146 14.27 14.87 18.71
N LEU A 147 15.18 14.50 17.81
CA LEU A 147 14.92 13.48 16.81
C LEU A 147 14.75 12.09 17.43
N GLN A 148 15.54 11.76 18.46
CA GLN A 148 15.41 10.52 19.25
C GLN A 148 14.01 10.39 19.86
N ALA A 149 13.48 11.48 20.43
CA ALA A 149 12.14 11.49 21.01
C ALA A 149 11.04 11.26 19.96
N VAL A 150 11.18 11.84 18.76
CA VAL A 150 10.20 11.66 17.67
C VAL A 150 10.25 10.25 17.10
N LEU A 151 11.45 9.73 16.82
CA LEU A 151 11.62 8.40 16.22
C LEU A 151 11.49 7.25 17.23
N LYS A 152 11.55 7.55 18.53
CA LYS A 152 11.63 6.58 19.64
C LYS A 152 12.75 5.56 19.43
N ASN A 153 13.86 6.00 18.83
CA ASN A 153 14.99 5.14 18.47
C ASN A 153 16.29 5.95 18.45
N GLU A 154 17.16 5.67 19.42
CA GLU A 154 18.40 6.43 19.60
C GLU A 154 19.41 6.19 18.48
N ILE A 155 19.55 4.93 18.07
CA ILE A 155 20.53 4.48 17.07
C ILE A 155 20.15 5.03 15.69
N LEU A 156 18.88 4.93 15.31
CA LEU A 156 18.40 5.42 14.02
C LEU A 156 18.52 6.95 13.93
N ALA A 157 18.12 7.68 14.97
CA ALA A 157 18.25 9.13 15.00
C ALA A 157 19.72 9.57 14.87
N LYS A 158 20.64 8.87 15.55
CA LYS A 158 22.08 9.13 15.46
C LYS A 158 22.60 8.90 14.05
N LYS A 159 22.29 7.74 13.43
CA LYS A 159 22.68 7.42 12.04
C LYS A 159 22.17 8.47 11.04
N LEU A 160 20.91 8.89 11.18
CA LEU A 160 20.33 9.92 10.32
C LEU A 160 21.08 11.25 10.47
N LEU A 161 21.39 11.69 11.69
CA LEU A 161 22.13 12.93 11.89
C LEU A 161 23.61 12.85 11.49
N ASP A 162 24.25 11.70 11.64
CA ASP A 162 25.61 11.51 11.17
C ASP A 162 25.71 11.67 9.65
N LEU A 163 24.64 11.34 8.90
CA LEU A 163 24.54 11.55 7.46
C LEU A 163 24.05 12.95 7.10
N TYR A 164 22.88 13.36 7.60
CA TYR A 164 22.18 14.57 7.17
C TYR A 164 22.58 15.85 7.92
N LYS A 165 23.30 15.72 9.04
CA LYS A 165 23.79 16.80 9.94
C LYS A 165 22.68 17.57 10.68
N THR A 166 21.53 17.77 10.07
CA THR A 166 20.34 18.41 10.65
C THR A 166 19.07 17.65 10.24
N PRO A 167 18.04 17.54 11.10
CA PRO A 167 16.76 16.94 10.72
C PRO A 167 16.04 17.69 9.59
N ASP A 168 16.37 18.97 9.38
CA ASP A 168 15.81 19.79 8.30
C ASP A 168 16.19 19.26 6.91
N ASN A 169 17.31 18.56 6.77
CA ASN A 169 17.81 18.05 5.49
C ASN A 169 17.35 16.63 5.18
N ILE A 170 16.68 15.95 6.12
CA ILE A 170 16.27 14.56 5.92
C ILE A 170 15.23 14.50 4.80
N ASP A 171 15.50 13.71 3.76
CA ASP A 171 14.58 13.50 2.64
C ASP A 171 13.25 12.91 3.16
N ILE A 172 12.11 13.42 2.67
CA ILE A 172 10.78 13.08 3.22
C ILE A 172 10.49 11.57 3.19
N TRP A 173 10.94 10.85 2.17
CA TRP A 173 10.67 9.42 2.06
C TRP A 173 11.28 8.64 3.25
N ILE A 174 12.55 8.87 3.60
CA ILE A 174 13.16 8.17 4.74
C ILE A 174 12.70 8.76 6.08
N GLY A 175 12.54 10.10 6.16
CA GLY A 175 12.09 10.76 7.39
C GLY A 175 10.69 10.31 7.82
N GLY A 176 9.73 10.28 6.89
CA GLY A 176 8.36 9.84 7.17
C GLY A 176 8.26 8.36 7.49
N ASN A 177 9.02 7.50 6.80
CA ASN A 177 9.03 6.06 7.04
C ASN A 177 9.84 5.63 8.29
N ALA A 178 10.71 6.49 8.81
CA ALA A 178 11.45 6.25 10.04
C ALA A 178 10.59 6.44 11.30
N GLU A 179 9.47 7.17 11.21
CA GLU A 179 8.59 7.38 12.36
C GLU A 179 7.90 6.06 12.79
N PRO A 180 7.74 5.82 14.11
CA PRO A 180 7.01 4.65 14.60
C PRO A 180 5.55 4.70 14.14
N MET A 181 5.00 3.53 13.81
CA MET A 181 3.62 3.40 13.35
C MET A 181 2.63 3.91 14.41
N VAL A 182 1.53 4.50 13.95
CA VAL A 182 0.38 4.81 14.82
C VAL A 182 -0.39 3.54 15.20
N ASP A 183 -1.12 3.59 16.31
CA ASP A 183 -1.95 2.48 16.77
C ASP A 183 -2.94 2.03 15.69
N ARG A 184 -3.00 0.70 15.46
CA ARG A 184 -3.81 0.06 14.41
C ARG A 184 -3.50 0.51 12.97
N GLY A 185 -2.41 1.25 12.76
CA GLY A 185 -1.92 1.69 11.45
C GLY A 185 -0.66 0.95 11.00
N ARG A 186 -0.14 1.34 9.82
CA ARG A 186 1.13 0.85 9.25
C ARG A 186 2.10 1.97 8.86
N VAL A 187 1.76 3.21 9.17
CA VAL A 187 2.58 4.40 8.92
C VAL A 187 2.66 5.28 10.16
N GLY A 188 3.70 6.11 10.26
CA GLY A 188 3.86 7.07 11.35
C GLY A 188 2.97 8.32 11.22
N PRO A 189 2.96 9.19 12.25
CA PRO A 189 2.12 10.40 12.31
C PRO A 189 2.21 11.31 11.09
N LEU A 190 3.43 11.56 10.58
CA LEU A 190 3.64 12.43 9.42
C LEU A 190 3.00 11.85 8.16
N LEU A 191 3.28 10.59 7.86
CA LEU A 191 2.71 9.92 6.70
C LEU A 191 1.19 9.76 6.83
N ALA A 192 0.66 9.50 8.03
CA ALA A 192 -0.79 9.45 8.25
C ALA A 192 -1.48 10.79 7.92
N CYS A 193 -0.85 11.92 8.21
CA CYS A 193 -1.32 13.24 7.82
C CYS A 193 -1.32 13.44 6.30
N LEU A 194 -0.18 13.18 5.65
CA LEU A 194 -0.03 13.41 4.21
C LEU A 194 -0.96 12.50 3.39
N LEU A 195 -1.02 11.21 3.72
CA LEU A 195 -1.90 10.25 3.05
C LEU A 195 -3.37 10.58 3.32
N GLY A 196 -3.74 10.79 4.59
CA GLY A 196 -5.13 11.04 4.97
C GLY A 196 -5.70 12.30 4.32
N ARG A 197 -4.93 13.39 4.27
CA ARG A 197 -5.34 14.63 3.59
C ARG A 197 -5.56 14.41 2.10
N GLN A 198 -4.65 13.72 1.41
CA GLN A 198 -4.81 13.45 -0.03
C GLN A 198 -6.02 12.55 -0.31
N PHE A 199 -6.21 11.48 0.48
CA PHE A 199 -7.36 10.58 0.31
C PHE A 199 -8.69 11.28 0.55
N GLN A 200 -8.76 12.21 1.51
CA GLN A 200 -9.94 13.03 1.72
C GLN A 200 -10.21 13.96 0.53
N GLN A 201 -9.17 14.60 -0.01
CA GLN A 201 -9.31 15.51 -1.16
C GLN A 201 -9.84 14.80 -2.41
N ILE A 202 -9.27 13.64 -2.76
CA ILE A 202 -9.72 12.89 -3.95
C ILE A 202 -11.13 12.33 -3.77
N ARG A 203 -11.58 12.08 -2.54
CA ARG A 203 -12.95 11.63 -2.25
C ARG A 203 -13.93 12.80 -2.34
N ASP A 204 -13.64 13.88 -1.66
CA ASP A 204 -14.57 15.01 -1.50
C ASP A 204 -14.61 15.89 -2.76
N GLY A 205 -13.52 15.94 -3.53
CA GLY A 205 -13.42 16.66 -4.81
C GLY A 205 -13.81 15.85 -6.05
N ASP A 206 -14.23 14.60 -5.90
CA ASP A 206 -14.68 13.77 -7.02
C ASP A 206 -16.20 13.84 -7.20
N ARG A 207 -16.63 14.45 -8.31
CA ARG A 207 -18.05 14.54 -8.69
C ARG A 207 -18.66 13.16 -8.97
N PHE A 208 -17.85 12.17 -9.30
CA PHE A 208 -18.25 10.79 -9.57
C PHE A 208 -17.93 9.84 -8.41
N TRP A 209 -17.65 10.36 -7.20
CA TRP A 209 -17.55 9.52 -6.01
C TRP A 209 -18.82 8.68 -5.86
N TRP A 210 -18.67 7.38 -5.60
CA TRP A 210 -19.78 6.42 -5.70
C TRP A 210 -20.93 6.69 -4.72
N GLU A 211 -20.67 7.37 -3.60
CA GLU A 211 -21.70 7.78 -2.63
C GLU A 211 -22.35 9.12 -2.97
N ASN A 212 -21.86 9.86 -3.96
CA ASN A 212 -22.42 11.14 -4.36
C ASN A 212 -23.82 10.93 -4.98
N PRO A 213 -24.87 11.64 -4.50
CA PRO A 213 -26.21 11.51 -5.04
C PRO A 213 -26.26 11.76 -6.56
N GLY A 214 -26.97 10.89 -7.27
CA GLY A 214 -27.11 10.95 -8.73
C GLY A 214 -26.03 10.19 -9.51
N VAL A 215 -24.91 9.79 -8.89
CA VAL A 215 -23.93 8.89 -9.54
C VAL A 215 -24.50 7.47 -9.66
N PHE A 216 -25.05 6.97 -8.56
CA PHE A 216 -25.81 5.72 -8.51
C PHE A 216 -27.18 5.98 -7.88
N THR A 217 -28.14 5.12 -8.22
CA THR A 217 -29.40 5.04 -7.48
C THR A 217 -29.16 4.44 -6.08
N GLU A 218 -30.11 4.61 -5.16
CA GLU A 218 -30.03 4.03 -3.82
C GLU A 218 -29.89 2.50 -3.87
N LYS A 219 -30.71 1.82 -4.69
CA LYS A 219 -30.64 0.37 -4.88
C LYS A 219 -29.28 -0.10 -5.41
N GLN A 220 -28.67 0.67 -6.31
CA GLN A 220 -27.33 0.36 -6.82
C GLN A 220 -26.27 0.51 -5.72
N ARG A 221 -26.37 1.53 -4.85
CA ARG A 221 -25.46 1.69 -3.70
C ARG A 221 -25.59 0.56 -2.68
N ASP A 222 -26.81 0.12 -2.38
CA ASP A 222 -27.05 -1.01 -1.48
C ASP A 222 -26.41 -2.32 -2.00
N SER A 223 -26.37 -2.49 -3.32
CA SER A 223 -25.68 -3.61 -3.96
C SER A 223 -24.15 -3.45 -3.90
N LEU A 224 -23.64 -2.24 -4.21
CA LEU A 224 -22.19 -1.95 -4.18
C LEU A 224 -21.56 -2.10 -2.80
N GLN A 225 -22.30 -1.84 -1.71
CA GLN A 225 -21.78 -2.00 -0.34
C GLN A 225 -21.39 -3.44 0.00
N LYS A 226 -21.87 -4.44 -0.74
CA LYS A 226 -21.60 -5.87 -0.50
C LYS A 226 -20.36 -6.38 -1.22
N VAL A 227 -19.74 -5.58 -2.09
CA VAL A 227 -18.55 -6.03 -2.83
C VAL A 227 -17.40 -6.32 -1.89
N SER A 228 -16.63 -7.36 -2.20
CA SER A 228 -15.42 -7.72 -1.47
C SER A 228 -14.34 -8.19 -2.44
N PHE A 229 -13.08 -8.02 -2.05
CA PHE A 229 -11.96 -8.59 -2.81
C PHE A 229 -12.06 -10.12 -2.89
N SER A 230 -12.61 -10.76 -1.86
CA SER A 230 -12.88 -12.19 -1.82
C SER A 230 -13.86 -12.61 -2.92
N ARG A 231 -14.94 -11.86 -3.11
CA ARG A 231 -15.91 -12.09 -4.20
C ARG A 231 -15.26 -11.89 -5.57
N LEU A 232 -14.44 -10.85 -5.72
CA LEU A 232 -13.69 -10.61 -6.96
C LEU A 232 -12.84 -11.83 -7.35
N VAL A 233 -12.10 -12.41 -6.40
CA VAL A 233 -11.32 -13.63 -6.62
C VAL A 233 -12.23 -14.79 -7.05
N CYS A 234 -13.30 -15.03 -6.31
CA CYS A 234 -14.18 -16.16 -6.58
C CYS A 234 -14.92 -16.06 -7.94
N ASP A 235 -15.20 -14.86 -8.45
CA ASP A 235 -15.87 -14.68 -9.76
C ASP A 235 -14.91 -14.73 -10.96
N ASN A 236 -13.60 -14.51 -10.74
CA ASN A 236 -12.63 -14.30 -11.83
C ASN A 236 -11.45 -15.29 -11.79
N THR A 237 -11.53 -16.34 -10.96
CA THR A 237 -10.52 -17.40 -10.85
C THR A 237 -11.21 -18.75 -10.62
N HIS A 238 -10.46 -19.85 -10.61
CA HIS A 238 -10.99 -21.17 -10.21
C HIS A 238 -10.77 -21.47 -8.71
N ILE A 239 -10.44 -20.46 -7.90
CA ILE A 239 -10.28 -20.61 -6.46
C ILE A 239 -11.67 -20.70 -5.81
N THR A 240 -11.90 -21.78 -5.06
CA THR A 240 -13.20 -22.05 -4.42
C THR A 240 -13.23 -21.75 -2.92
N LYS A 241 -12.07 -21.51 -2.29
CA LYS A 241 -11.96 -21.15 -0.87
C LYS A 241 -11.19 -19.87 -0.68
N VAL A 242 -11.76 -18.91 0.04
CA VAL A 242 -11.20 -17.56 0.27
C VAL A 242 -11.47 -17.09 1.70
N PRO A 243 -10.67 -16.17 2.26
CA PRO A 243 -11.01 -15.53 3.53
C PRO A 243 -12.08 -14.45 3.33
N LEU A 244 -12.92 -14.19 4.32
CA LEU A 244 -13.90 -13.07 4.26
C LEU A 244 -13.22 -11.69 4.31
N HIS A 245 -12.10 -11.59 5.03
CA HIS A 245 -11.33 -10.35 5.18
C HIS A 245 -9.94 -10.52 4.57
N ALA A 246 -9.80 -10.26 3.28
CA ALA A 246 -8.59 -10.60 2.52
C ALA A 246 -7.32 -9.80 2.90
N PHE A 247 -7.45 -8.65 3.57
CA PHE A 247 -6.30 -7.78 3.90
C PHE A 247 -5.66 -8.04 5.28
N GLN A 248 -6.32 -8.79 6.16
CA GLN A 248 -5.70 -9.26 7.40
C GLN A 248 -4.90 -10.56 7.15
N ALA A 249 -4.06 -10.96 8.10
CA ALA A 249 -3.42 -12.26 8.01
C ALA A 249 -4.46 -13.37 8.21
N ASN A 250 -4.54 -14.29 7.25
CA ASN A 250 -5.44 -15.45 7.29
C ASN A 250 -4.61 -16.74 7.24
N ASN A 251 -5.06 -17.77 7.95
CA ASN A 251 -4.43 -19.09 8.00
C ASN A 251 -5.40 -20.14 7.45
N TYR A 252 -4.98 -20.84 6.40
CA TYR A 252 -5.72 -21.98 5.88
C TYR A 252 -5.54 -23.21 6.80
N PRO A 253 -6.59 -24.02 7.04
CA PRO A 253 -7.95 -23.89 6.51
C PRO A 253 -8.89 -23.02 7.36
N HIS A 254 -8.52 -22.66 8.59
CA HIS A 254 -9.45 -22.09 9.58
C HIS A 254 -10.15 -20.80 9.13
N ASP A 255 -9.41 -19.87 8.52
CA ASP A 255 -9.93 -18.55 8.15
C ASP A 255 -10.55 -18.52 6.74
N PHE A 256 -10.65 -19.67 6.07
CA PHE A 256 -11.07 -19.78 4.68
C PHE A 256 -12.44 -20.46 4.58
N VAL A 257 -13.34 -19.83 3.83
CA VAL A 257 -14.70 -20.31 3.57
C VAL A 257 -14.89 -20.62 2.10
N ASP A 258 -15.87 -21.47 1.77
CA ASP A 258 -16.25 -21.70 0.38
C ASP A 258 -16.81 -20.42 -0.26
N CYS A 259 -16.51 -20.20 -1.55
CA CYS A 259 -16.95 -19.04 -2.31
C CYS A 259 -18.48 -18.88 -2.39
N SER A 260 -19.25 -19.92 -2.08
CA SER A 260 -20.71 -19.87 -1.96
C SER A 260 -21.19 -19.09 -0.72
N ALA A 261 -20.34 -18.97 0.32
CA ALA A 261 -20.64 -18.22 1.54
C ALA A 261 -20.30 -16.71 1.42
N VAL A 262 -19.76 -16.27 0.29
CA VAL A 262 -19.37 -14.88 0.04
C VAL A 262 -20.45 -14.17 -0.77
N ASP A 263 -20.92 -13.02 -0.26
CA ASP A 263 -21.92 -12.18 -0.92
C ASP A 263 -21.54 -11.86 -2.37
N LYS A 264 -22.53 -11.94 -3.27
CA LYS A 264 -22.40 -11.57 -4.68
C LYS A 264 -22.83 -10.12 -4.91
N LEU A 265 -22.28 -9.53 -5.97
CA LEU A 265 -22.79 -8.27 -6.51
C LEU A 265 -24.11 -8.54 -7.24
N ASP A 266 -25.20 -7.96 -6.75
CA ASP A 266 -26.49 -8.02 -7.43
C ASP A 266 -26.56 -6.91 -8.50
N LEU A 267 -26.55 -7.32 -9.78
CA LEU A 267 -26.64 -6.40 -10.92
C LEU A 267 -28.07 -6.10 -11.38
N SER A 268 -29.10 -6.70 -10.74
CA SER A 268 -30.50 -6.43 -11.09
C SER A 268 -30.90 -4.94 -11.02
N PRO A 269 -30.34 -4.09 -10.13
CA PRO A 269 -30.63 -2.65 -10.11
C PRO A 269 -30.12 -1.86 -11.33
N TRP A 270 -29.37 -2.47 -12.24
CA TRP A 270 -28.91 -1.85 -13.50
C TRP A 270 -29.79 -2.18 -14.70
N ALA A 271 -30.85 -2.99 -14.53
CA ALA A 271 -31.74 -3.32 -15.63
C ALA A 271 -32.48 -2.08 -16.16
N SER A 272 -32.26 -1.76 -17.44
CA SER A 272 -33.05 -0.77 -18.19
C SER A 272 -34.13 -1.49 -18.99
N ARG A 273 -35.38 -1.01 -18.94
CA ARG A 273 -36.49 -1.52 -19.75
C ARG A 273 -37.03 -0.37 -20.59
N GLU A 274 -37.13 -0.60 -21.90
CA GLU A 274 -37.98 0.20 -22.78
C GLU A 274 -39.39 -0.42 -22.75
N ASN A 275 -40.43 0.41 -22.61
CA ASN A 275 -41.83 -0.04 -22.61
C ASN A 275 -42.35 -0.27 -24.01
#